data_AF-A0A7Y1V9A4-F1
#
_entry.id   AF-A0A7Y1V9A4-F1
#
_cell.length_a   1.000
_cell.length_b   1.000
_cell.length_c   1.000
_cell.angle_alpha   90.00
_cell.angle_beta   90.00
_cell.angle_gamma   90.00
#
_symmetry.space_group_name_H-M   'P 1'
#
loop_
_entity.id
_entity.type
_entity.pdbx_description
1 polymer ?
#
loop_
_entity_poly.entity_id
_entity_poly.type
_entity_poly.pdbx_seq_one_letter_code
_entity_poly.pdbx_strand_id
1 'polypeptide(L)'
;EAHNHWMALEKEIKASATSISNVTDIKVQRNHFKHLSSHLIKAIQLFGVNDTFYVEFCPMADNNNGAYWLSKEVKVINPYFGEAMLTCGEVKQVIE
;
A
#
# COMPACT_ATOMS: atom_id res chain seq x y z
N GLU A 1 10.34 -16.21 16.49
CA GLU A 1 8.97 -15.94 16.00
C GLU A 1 8.91 -14.73 15.06
N ALA A 2 9.42 -13.55 15.47
CA ALA A 2 9.52 -12.35 14.62
C ALA A 2 10.20 -12.59 13.26
N HIS A 3 11.30 -13.35 13.23
CA HIS A 3 11.98 -13.71 11.98
C HIS A 3 11.07 -14.44 10.98
N ASN A 4 10.26 -15.41 11.42
CA ASN A 4 9.40 -16.17 10.51
C ASN A 4 8.27 -15.30 9.94
N HIS A 5 7.70 -14.41 10.77
CA HIS A 5 6.72 -13.42 10.32
C HIS A 5 7.33 -12.46 9.30
N TRP A 6 8.56 -12.01 9.54
CA TRP A 6 9.28 -11.14 8.61
C TRP A 6 9.53 -11.85 7.28
N MET A 7 10.09 -13.06 7.28
CA MET A 7 10.38 -13.81 6.06
C MET A 7 9.13 -14.04 5.19
N ALA A 8 7.98 -14.30 5.83
CA ALA A 8 6.71 -14.44 5.12
C ALA A 8 6.28 -13.13 4.44
N LEU A 9 6.33 -12.00 5.17
CA LEU A 9 5.97 -10.70 4.63
C LEU A 9 6.95 -10.22 3.56
N GLU A 10 8.24 -10.37 3.80
CA GLU A 10 9.31 -10.00 2.88
C GLU A 10 9.14 -10.70 1.52
N LYS A 11 8.79 -11.99 1.53
CA LYS A 11 8.52 -12.75 0.32
C LYS A 11 7.39 -12.12 -0.50
N GLU A 12 6.26 -11.81 0.13
CA GLU A 12 5.10 -11.23 -0.55
C GLU A 12 5.36 -9.79 -1.03
N ILE A 13 6.09 -8.99 -0.24
CA ILE A 13 6.53 -7.65 -0.60
C ILE A 13 7.43 -7.71 -1.84
N LYS A 14 8.45 -8.58 -1.83
CA LYS A 14 9.37 -8.77 -2.96
C LYS A 14 8.64 -9.24 -4.21
N ALA A 15 7.73 -10.20 -4.07
CA ALA A 15 6.94 -10.72 -5.20
C ALA A 15 6.06 -9.63 -5.82
N SER A 16 5.38 -8.83 -4.99
CA SER A 16 4.52 -7.73 -5.45
C SER A 16 5.34 -6.63 -6.13
N ALA A 17 6.46 -6.22 -5.54
CA ALA A 17 7.36 -5.21 -6.12
C ALA A 17 7.96 -5.68 -7.47
N THR A 18 8.38 -6.94 -7.56
CA THR A 18 8.90 -7.54 -8.79
C THR A 18 7.82 -7.61 -9.88
N SER A 19 6.58 -7.92 -9.50
CA SER A 19 5.46 -7.96 -10.45
C SER A 19 5.16 -6.57 -11.00
N ILE A 20 5.18 -5.54 -10.15
CA ILE A 20 5.04 -4.13 -10.57
C ILE A 20 6.14 -3.74 -11.56
N SER A 21 7.41 -4.08 -11.28
CA SER A 21 8.52 -3.69 -12.16
C SER A 21 8.52 -4.39 -13.51
N ASN A 22 7.90 -5.56 -13.62
CA ASN A 22 7.91 -6.37 -14.84
C ASN A 22 6.73 -6.09 -15.78
N VAL A 23 5.74 -5.30 -15.36
CA VAL A 23 4.58 -4.95 -16.18
C VAL A 23 4.61 -3.47 -16.56
N THR A 24 4.16 -3.15 -17.77
CA THR A 24 4.09 -1.76 -18.26
C THR A 24 2.69 -1.16 -18.15
N ASP A 25 1.66 -2.00 -18.11
CA ASP A 25 0.27 -1.55 -17.96
C ASP A 25 0.02 -1.04 -16.53
N ILE A 26 -0.35 0.24 -16.41
CA ILE A 26 -0.56 0.90 -15.13
C ILE A 26 -1.73 0.31 -14.32
N LYS A 27 -2.76 -0.23 -14.97
CA LYS A 27 -3.88 -0.87 -14.27
C LYS A 27 -3.40 -2.18 -13.64
N VAL A 28 -2.58 -2.94 -14.36
CA VAL A 28 -1.96 -4.16 -13.83
C VAL A 28 -0.99 -3.83 -12.68
N GLN A 29 -0.17 -2.79 -12.82
CA GLN A 29 0.70 -2.32 -11.72
C GLN A 29 -0.10 -1.96 -10.46
N ARG A 30 -1.21 -1.23 -10.61
CA ARG A 30 -2.08 -0.83 -9.49
C ARG A 30 -2.70 -2.03 -8.76
N ASN A 31 -3.01 -3.11 -9.49
CA ASN A 31 -3.49 -4.35 -8.88
C ASN A 31 -2.40 -5.00 -8.01
N HIS A 32 -1.15 -5.07 -8.49
CA HIS A 32 -0.03 -5.55 -7.68
C HIS A 32 0.30 -4.60 -6.51
N PHE A 33 0.17 -3.29 -6.71
CA PHE A 33 0.38 -2.29 -5.67
C PHE A 33 -0.57 -2.46 -4.48
N LYS A 34 -1.84 -2.84 -4.71
CA LYS A 34 -2.77 -3.20 -3.62
C LYS A 34 -2.19 -4.28 -2.69
N HIS A 35 -1.60 -5.33 -3.28
CA HIS A 35 -0.98 -6.41 -2.51
C HIS A 35 0.29 -5.94 -1.80
N LEU A 36 1.14 -5.17 -2.48
CA LEU A 36 2.33 -4.57 -1.88
C LEU A 36 1.97 -3.73 -0.65
N SER A 37 1.01 -2.82 -0.80
CA SER A 37 0.54 -1.95 0.28
C SER A 37 0.03 -2.74 1.48
N SER A 38 -0.82 -3.75 1.26
CA SER A 38 -1.35 -4.56 2.36
C SER A 38 -0.25 -5.23 3.18
N HIS A 39 0.80 -5.77 2.53
CA HIS A 39 1.89 -6.43 3.24
C HIS A 39 2.85 -5.45 3.90
N LEU A 40 3.11 -4.29 3.29
CA LEU A 40 3.90 -3.22 3.90
C LEU A 40 3.22 -2.65 5.14
N ILE A 41 1.92 -2.33 5.07
CA ILE A 41 1.13 -1.87 6.23
C ILE A 41 1.25 -2.87 7.38
N LYS A 42 1.04 -4.16 7.08
CA LYS A 42 1.14 -5.22 8.08
C LYS A 42 2.57 -5.33 8.66
N ALA A 43 3.59 -5.16 7.85
CA ALA A 43 4.98 -5.18 8.32
C ALA A 43 5.25 -4.05 9.30
N ILE A 44 4.90 -2.81 8.95
CA ILE A 44 5.16 -1.66 9.84
C ILE A 44 4.32 -1.71 11.12
N GLN A 45 3.11 -2.26 11.08
CA GLN A 45 2.28 -2.46 12.27
C GLN A 45 2.84 -3.54 13.21
N LEU A 46 3.47 -4.58 12.68
CA LEU A 46 4.02 -5.68 13.49
C LEU A 46 5.40 -5.37 14.06
N PHE A 47 6.25 -4.67 13.29
CA PHE A 47 7.65 -4.46 13.64
C PHE A 47 7.96 -3.04 14.11
N GLY A 48 7.02 -2.11 13.95
CA GLY A 48 7.23 -0.69 14.23
C GLY A 48 8.07 0.01 13.15
N VAL A 49 8.10 1.33 13.24
CA VAL A 49 8.86 2.24 12.38
C VAL A 49 9.40 3.38 13.24
N ASN A 50 10.47 4.04 12.80
CA ASN A 50 11.04 5.22 13.49
C ASN A 50 10.67 6.51 12.74
N ASP A 51 9.46 6.58 12.20
CA ASP A 51 8.95 7.67 11.36
C ASP A 51 7.42 7.63 11.37
N THR A 52 6.77 8.74 11.02
CA THR A 52 5.30 8.80 10.95
C THR A 52 4.82 8.39 9.57
N PHE A 53 3.89 7.43 9.53
CA PHE A 53 3.22 7.00 8.31
C PHE A 53 1.71 7.10 8.42
N TYR A 54 1.07 7.44 7.31
CA TYR A 54 -0.37 7.51 7.17
C TYR A 54 -0.85 6.31 6.36
N VAL A 55 -1.79 5.54 6.91
CA VAL A 55 -2.54 4.54 6.17
C VAL A 55 -3.73 5.24 5.54
N GLU A 56 -3.69 5.38 4.24
CA GLU A 56 -4.75 6.02 3.44
C GLU A 56 -5.62 4.95 2.76
N PHE A 57 -6.87 5.32 2.47
CA PHE A 57 -7.86 4.42 1.89
C PHE A 57 -8.69 5.11 0.81
N CYS A 58 -9.00 4.38 -0.25
CA CYS A 58 -9.94 4.79 -1.28
C CYS A 58 -11.04 3.72 -1.41
N PRO A 59 -12.31 4.05 -1.13
CA PRO A 59 -13.40 3.08 -1.19
C PRO A 59 -13.72 2.60 -2.61
N MET A 60 -13.38 3.39 -3.63
CA MET A 60 -13.69 3.09 -5.04
C MET A 60 -12.64 2.19 -5.71
N ALA A 61 -11.48 2.01 -5.08
CA ALA A 61 -10.45 1.13 -5.62
C ALA A 61 -10.93 -0.33 -5.63
N ASP A 62 -10.28 -1.17 -6.44
CA ASP A 62 -10.56 -2.61 -6.52
C ASP A 62 -12.04 -2.96 -6.78
N ASN A 63 -12.64 -2.31 -7.78
CA ASN A 63 -14.06 -2.46 -8.12
C ASN A 63 -15.00 -2.14 -6.95
N ASN A 64 -14.76 -1.01 -6.26
CA ASN A 64 -15.50 -0.57 -5.07
C ASN A 64 -15.39 -1.49 -3.84
N ASN A 65 -14.42 -2.42 -3.80
CA ASN A 65 -14.10 -3.16 -2.59
C ASN A 65 -13.13 -2.38 -1.67
N GLY A 66 -12.53 -1.33 -2.21
CA GLY A 66 -11.59 -0.47 -1.52
C GLY A 66 -10.16 -1.00 -1.51
N ALA A 67 -9.21 -0.10 -1.30
CA ALA A 67 -7.80 -0.44 -1.17
C ALA A 67 -7.04 0.58 -0.33
N TYR A 68 -6.00 0.09 0.35
CA TYR A 68 -5.17 0.86 1.28
C TYR A 68 -3.77 1.08 0.74
N TRP A 69 -3.12 2.16 1.15
CA TRP A 69 -1.70 2.42 0.91
C TRP A 69 -1.04 3.17 2.06
N LEU A 70 0.30 3.20 2.05
CA LEU A 70 1.10 3.99 2.97
C LEU A 70 1.53 5.31 2.32
N SER A 71 1.48 6.37 3.10
CA SER A 71 1.98 7.70 2.74
C SER A 71 2.87 8.24 3.87
N LYS A 72 3.85 9.07 3.51
CA LYS A 72 4.63 9.88 4.47
C LYS A 72 4.03 11.27 4.68
N GLU A 73 3.01 11.63 3.91
CA GLU A 73 2.38 12.94 3.93
C GLU A 73 0.92 12.80 4.37
N VAL A 74 0.40 13.76 5.14
CA VAL A 74 -1.03 13.83 5.50
C VAL A 74 -1.90 14.06 4.26
N LYS A 75 -1.33 14.69 3.22
CA LYS A 75 -2.04 15.03 2.00
C LYS A 75 -2.29 13.77 1.18
N VAL A 76 -3.56 13.43 0.99
CA VAL A 76 -3.98 12.28 0.18
C VAL A 76 -3.57 12.47 -1.27
N ILE A 77 -2.79 11.52 -1.78
CA ILE A 77 -2.41 11.38 -3.20
C ILE A 77 -2.76 9.96 -3.67
N ASN A 78 -3.92 9.82 -4.31
CA ASN A 78 -4.52 8.54 -4.65
C ASN A 78 -3.77 7.81 -5.79
N PRO A 79 -3.12 6.65 -5.51
CA PRO A 79 -2.35 5.93 -6.50
C PRO A 79 -3.21 5.11 -7.49
N TYR A 80 -4.48 4.86 -7.17
CA TYR A 80 -5.36 3.97 -7.95
C TYR A 80 -6.04 4.66 -9.13
N PHE A 81 -6.26 5.98 -9.04
CA PHE A 81 -6.99 6.73 -10.06
C PHE A 81 -6.15 7.82 -10.74
N GLY A 82 -4.94 8.13 -10.24
CA GLY A 82 -4.09 9.16 -10.82
C GLY A 82 -4.79 10.51 -10.86
N GLU A 83 -4.56 11.31 -11.91
CA GLU A 83 -5.11 12.67 -12.03
C GLU A 83 -6.63 12.74 -11.96
N ALA A 84 -7.34 11.70 -12.38
CA ALA A 84 -8.80 11.68 -12.41
C ALA A 84 -9.43 11.85 -11.01
N MET A 85 -8.75 11.37 -9.95
CA MET A 85 -9.22 11.45 -8.57
C MET A 85 -8.05 11.59 -7.59
N LEU A 86 -7.08 12.45 -7.91
CA LEU A 86 -5.79 12.51 -7.22
C LEU A 86 -5.92 12.76 -5.72
N THR A 87 -6.93 13.52 -5.29
CA THR A 87 -7.15 13.86 -3.88
C THR A 87 -8.28 13.04 -3.24
N CYS A 88 -8.78 12.00 -3.91
CA CYS A 88 -9.86 11.16 -3.40
C CYS A 88 -9.32 10.11 -2.45
N GLY A 89 -9.88 10.02 -1.25
CA GLY A 89 -9.48 9.08 -0.23
C GLY A 89 -9.44 9.76 1.13
N GLU A 90 -9.05 9.01 2.14
CA GLU A 90 -9.00 9.49 3.51
C GLU A 90 -7.90 8.78 4.29
N VAL A 91 -7.31 9.50 5.26
CA VAL A 91 -6.41 8.92 6.24
C VAL A 91 -7.25 8.11 7.22
N LYS A 92 -6.95 6.81 7.34
CA LYS A 92 -7.63 5.88 8.24
C LYS A 92 -6.86 5.61 9.53
N GLN A 93 -5.54 5.69 9.48
CA GLN A 93 -4.68 5.43 10.62
C GLN A 93 -3.39 6.22 10.49
N VAL A 94 -2.85 6.66 11.63
CA VAL A 94 -1.48 7.16 11.78
C VAL A 94 -0.68 6.09 12.52
N ILE A 95 0.52 5.77 12.02
CA ILE A 95 1.46 4.82 12.61
C ILE A 95 2.74 5.60 12.91
N GLU A 96 3.20 5.53 14.17
CA GLU A 96 4.35 6.25 14.71
C GLU A 96 5.23 5.30 15.53
#